data_AF-A0A915AUH7-F1
#
_entry.id   AF-A0A915AUH7-F1
#
_cell.length_a   1.000
_cell.length_b   1.000
_cell.length_c   1.000
_cell.angle_alpha   90.00
_cell.angle_beta   90.00
_cell.angle_gamma   90.00
#
_symmetry.space_group_name_H-M   'P 1'
#
loop_
_entity.id
_entity.type
_entity.pdbx_description
1 polymer ?
#
loop_
_entity_poly.entity_id
_entity_poly.type
_entity_poly.pdbx_seq_one_letter_code
_entity_poly.pdbx_strand_id
1 'polypeptide(L)'
;MIGHCKYGLRPHHRFFQQPFTITDKLPNLLSTGRIVITGDYDYADVSGVVVEGGRRFEADVIIYATGYTFKFPHLSPQSIIPIKENEVDLYKSVFPLDYPSLAVIG
;
A
#
# COMPACT_ATOMS: atom_id res chain seq x y z
N MET A 1 -25.36 -9.49 0.27
CA MET A 1 -23.98 -9.03 0.48
C MET A 1 -23.08 -9.90 -0.40
N ILE A 2 -22.46 -9.35 -1.44
CA ILE A 2 -21.65 -10.17 -2.37
C ILE A 2 -20.33 -10.49 -1.66
N GLY A 3 -19.98 -11.76 -1.52
CA GLY A 3 -18.82 -12.18 -0.74
C GLY A 3 -17.49 -11.85 -1.42
N HIS A 4 -16.52 -11.31 -0.68
CA HIS A 4 -15.18 -10.94 -1.17
C HIS A 4 -14.44 -12.11 -1.84
N CYS A 5 -14.69 -13.35 -1.39
CA CYS A 5 -14.11 -14.56 -1.98
C CYS A 5 -14.44 -14.70 -3.48
N LYS A 6 -15.64 -14.29 -3.90
CA LYS A 6 -16.08 -14.41 -5.30
C LYS A 6 -15.24 -13.55 -6.25
N TYR A 7 -14.71 -12.44 -5.74
CA TYR A 7 -13.91 -11.49 -6.53
C TYR A 7 -12.42 -11.54 -6.20
N GLY A 8 -11.95 -12.51 -5.40
CA GLY A 8 -10.55 -12.61 -4.99
C GLY A 8 -10.10 -11.51 -4.01
N LEU A 9 -11.03 -10.81 -3.36
CA LEU A 9 -10.75 -9.72 -2.41
C LEU A 9 -10.68 -10.17 -0.95
N ARG A 10 -10.57 -11.49 -0.70
CA ARG A 10 -10.51 -12.00 0.68
C ARG A 10 -9.11 -11.73 1.25
N PRO A 11 -8.96 -10.89 2.29
CA PRO A 11 -7.67 -10.64 2.90
C PRO A 11 -7.17 -11.89 3.64
N HIS A 12 -5.84 -12.05 3.69
CA HIS A 12 -5.16 -13.10 4.47
C HIS A 12 -5.00 -12.74 5.96
N HIS A 13 -5.36 -11.52 6.36
CA HIS A 13 -5.29 -11.02 7.74
C HIS A 13 -6.68 -10.97 8.41
N ARG A 14 -6.73 -10.78 9.74
CA ARG A 14 -7.99 -10.67 10.49
C ARG A 14 -8.65 -9.29 10.27
N PHE A 15 -9.93 -9.21 10.61
CA PHE A 15 -10.70 -7.95 10.56
C PHE A 15 -9.99 -6.86 11.40
N PHE A 16 -9.92 -5.62 10.88
CA PHE A 16 -9.24 -4.44 11.47
C PHE A 16 -7.70 -4.48 11.58
N GLN A 17 -7.00 -5.44 10.99
CA GLN A 17 -5.52 -5.44 11.02
C GLN A 17 -4.87 -4.53 9.97
N GLN A 18 -5.64 -4.00 9.01
CA GLN A 18 -5.19 -3.05 8.00
C GLN A 18 -6.32 -2.04 7.66
N PRO A 19 -5.99 -0.84 7.15
CA PRO A 19 -6.99 0.12 6.69
C PRO A 19 -7.90 -0.47 5.61
N PHE A 20 -9.18 -0.12 5.65
CA PHE A 20 -10.13 -0.55 4.62
C PHE A 20 -10.06 0.39 3.41
N THR A 21 -10.20 -0.19 2.23
CA THR A 21 -10.49 0.59 1.02
C THR A 21 -11.98 0.88 0.97
N ILE A 22 -12.36 2.16 0.89
CA ILE A 22 -13.75 2.60 0.74
C ILE A 22 -13.95 3.04 -0.72
N THR A 23 -14.82 2.35 -1.45
CA THR A 23 -15.12 2.67 -2.86
C THR A 23 -16.47 2.11 -3.29
N ASP A 24 -17.29 2.96 -3.91
CA ASP A 24 -18.62 2.57 -4.39
C ASP A 24 -18.58 1.91 -5.78
N LYS A 25 -17.50 2.11 -6.54
CA LYS A 25 -17.42 1.70 -7.95
C LYS A 25 -16.81 0.32 -8.14
N LEU A 26 -15.91 -0.10 -7.26
CA LEU A 26 -15.13 -1.33 -7.42
C LEU A 26 -16.01 -2.58 -7.59
N PRO A 27 -17.08 -2.82 -6.81
CA PRO A 27 -17.91 -4.01 -6.97
C PRO A 27 -18.58 -4.10 -8.35
N ASN A 28 -19.01 -2.96 -8.91
CA ASN A 28 -19.64 -2.91 -10.23
C ASN A 28 -18.64 -3.18 -11.35
N LEU A 29 -17.41 -2.66 -11.23
CA LEU A 29 -16.34 -2.89 -12.21
C LEU A 29 -15.85 -4.34 -12.20
N LEU A 30 -15.76 -4.96 -11.02
CA LEU A 30 -15.47 -6.39 -10.89
C LEU A 30 -16.58 -7.25 -11.49
N SER A 31 -17.84 -6.90 -11.25
CA SER A 31 -18.99 -7.66 -11.77
C SER A 31 -19.13 -7.59 -13.29
N THR A 32 -18.67 -6.51 -13.91
CA THR A 32 -18.68 -6.31 -15.37
C THR A 32 -17.41 -6.80 -16.06
N GLY A 33 -16.44 -7.33 -15.32
CA GLY A 33 -15.15 -7.78 -15.88
C GLY A 33 -14.21 -6.66 -16.32
N ARG A 34 -14.53 -5.40 -16.00
CA ARG A 34 -13.67 -4.24 -16.30
C ARG A 34 -12.44 -4.17 -15.39
N ILE A 35 -12.53 -4.77 -14.21
CA ILE A 35 -11.39 -4.99 -13.30
C ILE A 35 -11.31 -6.49 -13.03
N VAL A 36 -10.10 -7.03 -13.12
CA VAL A 36 -9.78 -8.42 -12.78
C VAL A 36 -8.75 -8.40 -11.67
N ILE A 37 -9.04 -9.09 -10.56
CA ILE A 37 -8.06 -9.28 -9.48
C ILE A 37 -7.10 -10.39 -9.88
N THR A 38 -5.81 -10.15 -9.65
CA THR A 38 -4.74 -11.09 -9.95
C THR A 38 -3.82 -11.30 -8.75
N GLY A 39 -2.98 -12.34 -8.81
CA GLY A 39 -1.89 -12.55 -7.85
C GLY A 39 -0.80 -11.49 -8.01
N ASP A 40 0.23 -11.60 -7.19
CA ASP A 40 1.28 -10.58 -7.12
C ASP A 40 2.05 -10.45 -8.45
N TYR A 41 2.49 -9.23 -8.73
CA TYR A 41 3.35 -8.94 -9.88
C TYR A 41 4.68 -9.68 -9.73
N ASP A 42 5.10 -10.38 -10.79
CA ASP A 42 6.40 -11.05 -10.85
C ASP A 42 7.38 -10.23 -11.70
N TYR A 43 7.15 -10.16 -13.01
CA TYR A 43 7.93 -9.33 -13.93
C TYR A 43 7.10 -8.92 -15.16
N ALA A 44 7.62 -7.95 -15.90
CA ALA A 44 7.10 -7.55 -17.20
C ALA A 44 8.16 -7.79 -18.28
N ASP A 45 7.70 -8.19 -19.47
CA ASP A 45 8.53 -8.32 -20.66
C ASP A 45 7.80 -7.74 -21.89
N VAL A 46 8.39 -7.89 -23.08
CA VAL A 46 7.87 -7.34 -24.35
C VAL A 46 6.43 -7.76 -24.65
N SER A 47 6.00 -8.91 -24.17
CA SER A 47 4.67 -9.48 -24.41
C SER A 47 3.67 -9.19 -23.28
N GLY A 48 4.00 -8.32 -22.31
CA GLY A 48 3.11 -7.92 -21.21
C GLY A 48 3.61 -8.25 -19.79
N VAL A 49 2.68 -8.33 -18.83
CA VAL A 49 2.93 -8.56 -17.40
C VAL A 49 2.68 -10.02 -17.03
N VAL A 50 3.61 -10.62 -16.30
CA VAL A 50 3.50 -11.95 -15.68
C VAL A 50 3.26 -11.78 -14.18
N VAL A 51 2.32 -12.55 -13.65
CA VAL A 51 2.00 -12.60 -12.23
C VAL A 51 2.36 -13.95 -11.61
N GLU A 52 2.34 -14.02 -10.28
CA GLU A 52 2.48 -15.26 -9.53
C GLU A 52 1.53 -16.35 -10.09
N GLY A 53 2.08 -17.56 -10.23
CA GLY A 53 1.40 -18.68 -10.89
C GLY A 53 1.48 -18.67 -12.42
N GLY A 54 2.25 -17.75 -13.02
CA GLY A 54 2.61 -17.76 -14.44
C GLY A 54 1.52 -17.25 -15.39
N ARG A 55 0.44 -16.67 -14.88
CA ARG A 55 -0.59 -16.05 -15.72
C ARG A 55 -0.04 -14.76 -16.34
N ARG A 56 -0.51 -14.45 -17.55
CA ARG A 56 -0.02 -13.34 -18.36
C ARG A 56 -1.14 -12.37 -18.74
N PHE A 57 -0.83 -11.08 -18.74
CA PHE A 57 -1.73 -9.99 -19.14
C PHE A 57 -1.01 -9.05 -20.10
N GLU A 58 -1.65 -8.72 -21.22
CA GLU A 58 -1.19 -7.62 -22.07
C GLU A 58 -1.46 -6.27 -21.37
N ALA A 59 -0.48 -5.37 -21.38
CA ALA A 59 -0.60 -4.08 -20.74
C ALA A 59 0.26 -3.03 -21.45
N ASP A 60 -0.34 -1.89 -21.81
CA ASP A 60 0.37 -0.73 -22.35
C ASP A 60 0.95 0.17 -21.25
N VAL A 61 0.35 0.14 -20.05
CA VAL A 61 0.68 1.01 -18.92
C VAL A 61 0.68 0.22 -17.62
N ILE A 62 1.72 0.41 -16.81
CA ILE A 62 1.82 -0.11 -15.45
C ILE A 62 1.76 1.07 -14.47
N ILE A 63 0.83 1.01 -13.51
CA ILE A 63 0.65 2.03 -12.48
C ILE A 63 1.02 1.43 -11.12
N TYR A 64 2.10 1.92 -10.52
CA TYR A 64 2.51 1.53 -9.17
C TYR A 64 1.73 2.32 -8.12
N ALA A 65 0.72 1.68 -7.53
CA ALA A 65 -0.03 2.21 -6.39
C ALA A 65 0.47 1.65 -5.05
N THR A 66 1.79 1.52 -4.87
CA THR A 66 2.44 0.85 -3.73
C THR A 66 2.66 1.74 -2.50
N GLY A 67 2.06 2.94 -2.48
CA GLY A 67 2.13 3.88 -1.36
C GLY A 67 3.33 4.83 -1.41
N TYR A 68 3.70 5.37 -0.24
CA TYR A 68 4.74 6.38 -0.09
C TYR A 68 5.67 6.06 1.07
N THR A 69 6.90 6.58 1.00
CA THR A 69 7.83 6.68 2.13
C THR A 69 8.03 8.15 2.52
N PHE A 70 8.52 8.41 3.73
CA PHE A 70 8.77 9.76 4.22
C PHE A 70 10.20 9.95 4.75
N LYS A 71 10.67 11.20 4.75
CA LYS A 71 12.00 11.61 5.24
C LYS A 71 11.93 13.03 5.84
N PHE A 72 12.84 13.35 6.75
CA PHE A 72 13.03 14.70 7.30
C PHE A 72 14.36 15.32 6.83
N PRO A 73 14.49 15.75 5.56
CA PRO A 73 15.77 16.18 4.98
C PRO A 73 16.35 17.44 5.64
N HIS A 74 15.49 18.28 6.22
CA HIS A 74 15.89 19.53 6.85
C HIS A 74 16.09 19.42 8.38
N LEU A 75 15.83 18.26 8.96
CA LEU A 75 16.06 18.00 10.38
C LEU A 75 17.48 17.45 10.55
N SER A 76 18.34 18.21 11.23
CA SER A 76 19.73 17.85 11.48
C SER A 76 20.04 17.90 12.98
N PRO A 77 20.71 16.88 13.53
CA PRO A 77 21.10 15.63 12.86
C PRO A 77 19.90 14.71 12.58
N GLN A 78 20.01 13.83 11.57
CA GLN A 78 18.96 12.85 11.25
C GLN A 78 18.68 11.87 12.40
N SER A 79 19.58 11.79 13.40
CA SER A 79 19.39 11.00 14.62
C SER A 79 18.33 11.57 15.57
N ILE A 80 17.85 12.81 15.37
CA ILE A 80 16.75 13.38 16.19
C ILE A 80 15.47 12.56 16.01
N ILE A 81 15.16 12.15 14.77
CA ILE A 81 14.03 11.27 14.45
C ILE A 81 14.56 10.18 13.51
N PRO A 82 15.11 9.08 14.06
CA PRO A 82 15.59 7.98 13.24
C PRO A 82 14.40 7.29 12.56
N ILE A 83 14.44 7.21 11.23
CA ILE A 83 13.46 6.46 10.45
C ILE A 83 14.04 5.09 10.13
N LYS A 84 13.35 4.02 10.54
CA LYS A 84 13.72 2.63 10.21
C LYS A 84 12.50 1.95 9.62
N GLU A 85 12.64 1.37 8.44
CA GLU A 85 11.55 0.63 7.78
C GLU A 85 10.24 1.43 7.65
N ASN A 86 10.34 2.75 7.41
CA ASN A 86 9.21 3.67 7.34
C ASN A 86 8.42 3.81 8.66
N GLU A 87 9.03 3.43 9.79
CA GLU A 87 8.55 3.68 11.14
C GLU A 87 9.43 4.73 11.84
N VAL A 88 8.81 5.43 12.78
CA VAL A 88 9.45 6.42 13.65
C VAL A 88 9.01 6.21 15.09
N ASP A 89 9.94 6.42 16.00
CA ASP A 89 9.66 6.41 17.43
C ASP A 89 9.28 7.82 17.89
N LEU A 90 7.98 8.06 17.97
CA LEU A 90 7.40 9.32 18.41
C LEU A 90 6.28 9.04 19.41
N TYR A 91 6.33 9.71 20.56
CA TYR A 91 5.23 9.68 21.51
C TYR A 91 3.96 10.23 20.86
N LYS A 92 2.93 9.38 20.81
CA LYS A 92 1.65 9.64 20.13
C LYS A 92 1.80 10.04 18.65
N SER A 93 2.87 9.59 17.98
CA SER A 93 3.20 10.01 16.61
C SER A 93 3.51 11.51 16.46
N VAL A 94 3.81 12.22 17.55
CA VAL A 94 4.05 13.67 17.55
C VAL A 94 5.44 14.04 18.08
N PHE A 95 5.80 13.58 19.28
CA PHE A 95 6.97 14.11 20.00
C PHE A 95 8.11 13.09 20.09
N PRO A 96 9.33 13.42 19.65
CA PRO A 96 10.52 12.65 20.00
C PRO A 96 10.82 12.80 21.50
N LEU A 97 11.13 11.69 22.17
CA LEU A 97 11.26 11.64 23.64
C LEU A 97 12.39 12.54 24.18
N ASP A 98 13.51 12.61 23.48
CA ASP A 98 14.68 13.39 23.91
C ASP A 98 14.59 14.89 23.56
N TYR A 99 13.59 15.30 22.75
CA TYR A 99 13.46 16.68 22.26
C TYR A 99 12.01 17.19 22.44
N PRO A 100 11.59 17.51 23.68
CA PRO A 100 10.21 17.90 23.98
C PRO A 100 9.78 19.25 23.38
N SER A 101 10.71 20.03 22.84
CA SER A 101 10.45 21.29 22.10
C SER A 101 10.24 21.09 20.59
N LEU A 102 10.39 19.87 20.08
CA LEU A 102 10.16 19.50 18.68
C LEU A 102 8.86 18.71 18.55
N ALA A 103 8.05 19.01 17.54
CA ALA A 103 6.82 18.28 17.24
C ALA A 103 6.70 17.99 15.74
N VAL A 104 6.25 16.78 15.41
CA VAL A 104 5.82 16.39 14.06
C VAL A 104 4.30 16.44 14.00
N ILE A 105 3.76 17.08 12.96
CA ILE A 105 2.31 17.20 12.74
C ILE A 105 2.00 16.73 11.33
N GLY A 106 1.07 15.78 11.19
CA GLY A 106 0.65 15.19 9.93
C GLY A 106 -0.31 14.03 10.12
#